data_AF-A0A447CZR6-F1
#
_entry.id   AF-A0A447CZR6-F1
#
_cell.length_a   1.000
_cell.length_b   1.000
_cell.length_c   1.000
_cell.angle_alpha   90.00
_cell.angle_beta   90.00
_cell.angle_gamma   90.00
#
_symmetry.space_group_name_H-M   'P 1'
#
loop_
_entity.id
_entity.type
_entity.pdbx_description
1 polymer ?
#
loop_
_entity_poly.entity_id
_entity_poly.type
_entity_poly.pdbx_seq_one_letter_code
_entity_poly.pdbx_strand_id
1 'polypeptide(L)'
;MGRRRSRSGLDSLPRGVASIIRAMQSGERLTRTLRHKRTGECEITFALEPSGKTVSRRSGEIAIRTRFVEPLQDGLFGPDTSQTYRATAP
;
A
#
# COMPACT_ATOMS: atom_id res chain seq x y z
N MET A 1 -31.36 -13.97 -16.22
CA MET A 1 -30.45 -14.52 -15.20
C MET A 1 -29.33 -13.51 -14.96
N GLY A 2 -29.53 -12.54 -14.05
CA GLY A 2 -28.55 -11.48 -13.80
C GLY A 2 -27.45 -11.96 -12.85
N ARG A 3 -26.23 -12.14 -13.35
CA ARG A 3 -25.05 -12.35 -12.49
C ARG A 3 -24.90 -11.11 -11.61
N ARG A 4 -25.35 -11.18 -10.35
CA ARG A 4 -24.95 -10.24 -9.31
C ARG A 4 -23.43 -10.27 -9.25
N ARG A 5 -22.77 -9.29 -9.90
CA ARG A 5 -21.35 -9.05 -9.70
C ARG A 5 -21.22 -8.71 -8.22
N SER A 6 -20.71 -9.64 -7.42
CA SER A 6 -20.28 -9.37 -6.05
C SER A 6 -19.43 -8.11 -6.12
N ARG A 7 -19.91 -6.98 -5.59
CA ARG A 7 -19.08 -5.77 -5.48
C ARG A 7 -17.86 -6.22 -4.71
N SER A 8 -16.69 -6.18 -5.35
CA SER A 8 -15.46 -6.52 -4.67
C SER A 8 -15.33 -5.57 -3.49
N GLY A 9 -14.89 -6.01 -2.31
CA GLY A 9 -14.73 -5.11 -1.16
C GLY A 9 -13.76 -3.94 -1.44
N LEU A 10 -13.04 -3.98 -2.55
CA LEU A 10 -12.23 -2.90 -3.10
C LEU A 10 -13.07 -1.74 -3.65
N ASP A 11 -14.26 -2.01 -4.20
CA ASP A 11 -15.12 -0.99 -4.84
C ASP A 11 -15.75 -0.02 -3.82
N SER A 12 -15.71 -0.37 -2.52
CA SER A 12 -16.09 0.54 -1.43
C SER A 12 -14.95 1.43 -0.92
N LEU A 13 -13.71 1.21 -1.37
CA LEU A 13 -12.56 2.01 -0.92
C LEU A 13 -12.44 3.32 -1.73
N PRO A 14 -11.77 4.35 -1.17
CA PRO A 14 -11.43 5.54 -1.94
C PRO A 14 -10.65 5.17 -3.21
N ARG A 15 -10.93 5.87 -4.32
CA ARG A 15 -10.36 5.54 -5.65
C ARG A 15 -8.83 5.38 -5.63
N GLY A 16 -8.12 6.26 -4.92
CA GLY A 16 -6.65 6.17 -4.78
C GLY A 16 -6.20 4.89 -4.08
N VAL A 17 -6.90 4.49 -3.01
CA VAL A 17 -6.62 3.26 -2.25
C VAL A 17 -6.89 2.02 -3.10
N ALA A 18 -8.05 1.97 -3.75
CA ALA A 18 -8.39 0.87 -4.65
C ALA A 18 -7.39 0.73 -5.81
N SER A 19 -6.90 1.84 -6.35
CA SER A 19 -5.89 1.83 -7.41
C SER A 19 -4.55 1.26 -6.95
N ILE A 20 -4.10 1.60 -5.74
CA ILE A 20 -2.87 1.07 -5.15
C ILE A 20 -2.99 -0.44 -5.00
N ILE A 21 -4.07 -0.92 -4.40
CA ILE A 21 -4.27 -2.36 -4.15
C ILE A 21 -4.37 -3.14 -5.46
N ARG A 22 -5.06 -2.60 -6.48
CA ARG A 22 -5.11 -3.22 -7.81
C ARG A 22 -3.74 -3.32 -8.47
N ALA A 23 -2.90 -2.29 -8.35
CA ALA A 23 -1.51 -2.35 -8.82
C ALA A 23 -0.73 -3.45 -8.11
N MET A 24 -0.91 -3.59 -6.80
CA MET A 24 -0.28 -4.65 -6.02
C MET A 24 -0.77 -6.05 -6.41
N GLN A 25 -2.06 -6.20 -6.71
CA GLN A 25 -2.63 -7.45 -7.24
C GLN A 25 -2.08 -7.80 -8.63
N SER A 26 -1.67 -6.81 -9.43
CA SER A 26 -0.98 -7.04 -10.71
C SER A 26 0.51 -7.36 -10.58
N GLY A 27 1.03 -7.50 -9.36
CA GLY A 27 2.41 -7.87 -9.08
C GLY A 27 3.32 -6.73 -8.64
N GLU A 28 2.79 -5.50 -8.52
CA GLU A 28 3.55 -4.41 -7.90
C GLU A 28 3.61 -4.57 -6.36
N ARG A 29 4.50 -3.81 -5.71
CA ARG A 29 4.63 -3.77 -4.25
C ARG A 29 4.58 -2.33 -3.78
N LEU A 30 3.93 -2.09 -2.65
CA LEU A 30 3.92 -0.76 -2.03
C LEU A 30 5.08 -0.70 -1.05
N THR A 31 6.02 0.23 -1.25
CA THR A 31 7.09 0.51 -0.31
C THR A 31 6.73 1.70 0.56
N ARG A 32 6.92 1.56 1.87
CA ARG A 32 6.90 2.66 2.84
C ARG A 32 8.34 2.93 3.24
N THR A 33 8.78 4.17 3.08
CA THR A 33 10.16 4.57 3.42
C THR A 33 10.14 5.67 4.46
N LEU A 34 10.92 5.49 5.52
CA LEU A 34 11.21 6.52 6.50
C LEU A 34 12.49 7.26 6.11
N ARG A 35 12.39 8.57 5.89
CA ARG A 35 13.53 9.43 5.59
C ARG A 35 13.76 10.39 6.74
N HIS A 36 14.92 10.30 7.37
CA HIS A 36 15.35 11.28 8.37
C HIS A 36 15.86 12.54 7.66
N LYS A 37 15.29 13.68 7.99
CA LYS A 37 15.80 15.00 7.59
C LYS A 37 16.92 15.42 8.53
N ARG A 38 17.81 16.29 8.04
CA ARG A 38 18.88 16.90 8.84
C ARG A 38 18.34 17.70 10.04
N THR A 39 17.10 18.15 9.99
CA THR A 39 16.38 18.86 11.05
C THR A 39 15.91 17.93 12.19
N GLY A 40 16.10 16.62 12.08
CA GLY A 40 15.61 15.62 13.03
C GLY A 40 14.18 15.12 12.74
N GLU A 41 13.46 15.76 11.82
CA GLU A 41 12.14 15.30 11.39
C GLU A 41 12.22 14.01 10.57
N CYS A 42 11.24 13.12 10.76
CA CYS A 42 11.06 11.93 9.94
C CYS A 42 9.95 12.17 8.91
N GLU A 43 10.25 11.92 7.64
CA GLU A 43 9.28 11.98 6.55
C GLU A 43 8.95 10.56 6.08
N ILE A 44 7.66 10.27 5.97
CA ILE A 44 7.16 9.00 5.46
C ILE A 44 6.77 9.18 4.00
N THR A 45 7.41 8.44 3.11
CA THR A 45 7.06 8.39 1.69
C THR A 45 6.54 7.01 1.31
N PHE A 46 5.69 6.99 0.28
CA PHE A 46 5.16 5.76 -0.30
C PHE A 46 5.38 5.73 -1.81
N ALA A 47 5.75 4.57 -2.34
CA ALA A 47 5.90 4.36 -3.78
C ALA A 47 5.49 2.94 -4.17
N LEU A 48 5.13 2.76 -5.45
CA LEU A 48 4.93 1.44 -6.04
C LEU A 48 6.20 0.99 -6.75
N GLU A 49 6.59 -0.26 -6.53
CA GLU A 49 7.68 -0.94 -7.23
C GLU A 49 7.15 -2.06 -8.13
N PRO A 50 7.72 -2.26 -9.33
CA PRO A 50 8.92 -1.60 -9.86
C PRO A 50 8.65 -0.26 -10.56
N SER A 51 7.38 0.18 -10.67
CA SER A 51 7.02 1.34 -11.51
C SER A 51 7.58 2.69 -11.04
N GLY A 52 8.00 2.81 -9.78
CA GLY A 52 8.47 4.05 -9.17
C GLY A 52 7.37 5.08 -8.93
N LYS A 53 6.10 4.72 -9.14
CA LYS A 53 4.98 5.67 -9.01
C LYS A 53 4.83 6.11 -7.55
N THR A 54 4.91 7.41 -7.33
CA THR A 54 4.69 8.00 -6.00
C THR A 54 3.24 7.82 -5.58
N VAL A 55 3.06 7.46 -4.32
CA VAL A 55 1.75 7.31 -3.68
C VAL A 55 1.62 8.39 -2.61
N SER A 56 0.46 9.07 -2.60
CA SER A 56 0.18 10.05 -1.54
C SER A 56 0.24 9.38 -0.17
N ARG A 57 0.84 10.03 0.82
CA ARG A 57 0.95 9.51 2.19
C ARG A 57 -0.38 8.99 2.74
N ARG A 58 -1.44 9.80 2.63
CA ARG A 58 -2.79 9.44 3.11
C ARG A 58 -3.30 8.14 2.48
N SER A 59 -3.18 7.99 1.16
CA SER A 59 -3.69 6.78 0.47
C SER A 59 -2.84 5.55 0.79
N GLY A 60 -1.52 5.70 0.93
CA GLY A 60 -0.63 4.62 1.37
C GLY A 60 -0.96 4.15 2.78
N GLU A 61 -1.12 5.07 3.74
CA GLU A 61 -1.51 4.76 5.12
C GLU A 61 -2.88 4.08 5.21
N ILE A 62 -3.86 4.50 4.39
CA ILE A 62 -5.15 3.82 4.36
C ILE A 62 -5.01 2.42 3.74
N ALA A 63 -4.25 2.26 2.66
CA ALA A 63 -4.06 0.98 1.98
C ALA A 63 -3.48 -0.08 2.92
N ILE A 64 -2.43 0.24 3.69
CA ILE A 64 -1.79 -0.70 4.63
C ILE A 64 -2.67 -1.06 5.83
N ARG A 65 -3.69 -0.26 6.14
CA ARG A 65 -4.68 -0.55 7.19
C ARG A 65 -5.84 -1.41 6.70
N THR A 66 -5.94 -1.62 5.38
CA THR A 66 -6.97 -2.51 4.83
C THR A 66 -6.57 -3.97 5.00
N ARG A 67 -7.57 -4.85 5.01
CA ARG A 67 -7.36 -6.31 5.01
C ARG A 67 -6.81 -6.88 3.69
N PHE A 68 -6.59 -6.03 2.68
CA PHE A 68 -6.17 -6.46 1.33
C PHE A 68 -4.65 -6.37 1.12
N VAL A 69 -3.93 -5.94 2.15
CA VAL A 69 -2.51 -5.66 2.09
C VAL A 69 -1.85 -6.30 3.32
N GLU A 70 -0.71 -6.96 3.11
CA GLU A 70 0.09 -7.54 4.18
C GLU A 70 1.56 -7.10 4.06
N PRO A 71 2.27 -6.93 5.19
CA PRO A 71 3.69 -6.62 5.18
C PRO A 71 4.49 -7.86 4.75
N LEU A 72 5.57 -7.65 4.00
CA LEU A 72 6.55 -8.68 3.67
C LEU A 72 7.49 -9.02 4.83
N GLN A 73 7.42 -8.29 5.94
CA GLN A 73 8.28 -8.45 7.12
C GLN A 73 9.78 -8.27 6.82
N ASP A 74 10.10 -7.48 5.81
CA ASP A 74 11.45 -7.03 5.48
C ASP A 74 11.93 -5.83 6.32
N GLY A 75 11.06 -5.29 7.19
CA GLY A 75 11.40 -4.24 8.14
C GLY A 75 12.31 -4.75 9.26
N LEU A 76 13.51 -4.19 9.36
CA LEU A 76 14.55 -4.64 10.31
C LEU A 76 14.18 -4.44 11.80
N PHE A 77 13.25 -3.53 12.10
CA PHE A 77 12.82 -3.22 13.48
C PHE A 77 11.30 -3.18 13.64
N GLY A 78 10.58 -4.05 12.91
CA GLY A 78 9.14 -4.20 13.03
C GLY A 78 8.32 -3.24 12.15
N PRO A 79 6.97 -3.26 12.31
CA PRO A 79 6.03 -2.67 11.37
C PRO A 79 6.13 -1.14 11.27
N ASP A 80 6.72 -0.50 12.27
CA ASP A 80 6.88 0.94 12.32
C ASP A 80 8.03 1.45 11.45
N THR A 81 8.91 0.58 10.95
CA THR A 81 10.03 0.95 10.07
C THR A 81 9.69 0.97 8.58
N SER A 82 10.69 1.30 7.75
CA SER A 82 10.59 1.08 6.30
C SER A 82 10.20 -0.37 6.04
N GLN A 83 9.17 -0.55 5.22
CA GLN A 83 8.48 -1.82 5.09
C GLN A 83 7.88 -1.93 3.69
N THR A 84 8.05 -3.09 3.06
CA THR A 84 7.38 -3.42 1.81
C THR A 84 6.09 -4.16 2.08
N TYR A 85 5.07 -3.87 1.30
CA TYR A 85 3.75 -4.48 1.38
C TYR A 85 3.38 -5.10 0.05
N ARG A 86 2.68 -6.23 0.10
CA ARG A 86 2.07 -6.89 -1.06
C ARG A 86 0.57 -7.02 -0.87
N ALA A 87 -0.15 -7.22 -1.98
CA ALA A 87 -1.56 -7.58 -1.89
C ALA A 87 -1.67 -8.96 -1.20
N THR A 88 -2.68 -9.12 -0.35
CA THR A 88 -3.07 -10.45 0.12
C THR A 88 -3.54 -11.27 -1.08
N ALA A 89 -3.23 -12.56 -1.11
CA ALA A 89 -3.77 -13.45 -2.12
C ALA A 89 -5.31 -13.35 -2.17
N PRO A 90 -5.93 -13.40 -3.36
CA PRO A 90 -7.39 -13.33 -3.51
C PRO A 90 -8.12 -14.49 -2.83
#